data_AF-A0A1C2AIB1-F1
#
_entry.id   AF-A0A1C2AIB1-F1
#
_cell.length_a   1.000
_cell.length_b   1.000
_cell.length_c   1.000
_cell.angle_alpha   90.00
_cell.angle_beta   90.00
_cell.angle_gamma   90.00
#
_symmetry.space_group_name_H-M   'P 1'
#
loop_
_entity.id
_entity.type
_entity.pdbx_description
1 polymer ?
#
loop_
_entity_poly.entity_id
_entity_poly.type
_entity_poly.pdbx_seq_one_letter_code
_entity_poly.pdbx_strand_id
1 'polypeptide(L)'
;MSDNPKLDISDEMIAERRSGSGKMPDDMPTWMAKTIVNIDKFSKLIGNIVCWITIPLMLGMVYEVLARKLFLAPTIWAYDMSRFFYGALFMLGAGYALSKGVHIRADFLYRNFKVKTQGRIDFWLYLLFYFPGLIVFLYMTTGFVQESIMRNERGMDTTWMPYMWPIKSCLWIGIVFLLIQGVSELFKSYYAAVKGKWPGS
;
A
#
# COMPACT_ATOMS: atom_id res chain seq x y z
N MET A 1 6.73 29.02 -0.26
CA MET A 1 6.86 27.75 0.49
C MET A 1 7.96 27.96 1.52
N SER A 2 7.62 28.21 2.78
CA SER A 2 8.62 28.36 3.85
C SER A 2 9.06 26.98 4.32
N ASP A 3 10.25 26.56 3.91
CA ASP A 3 10.90 25.33 4.34
C ASP A 3 11.30 25.49 5.82
N ASN A 4 10.58 24.82 6.73
CA ASN A 4 10.80 24.96 8.17
C ASN A 4 11.35 23.63 8.73
N PRO A 5 12.69 23.49 8.82
CA PRO A 5 13.33 22.22 9.15
C PRO A 5 12.97 21.66 10.53
N LYS A 6 12.42 22.48 11.45
CA LYS A 6 11.89 21.98 12.74
C LYS A 6 10.58 21.22 12.59
N LEU A 7 9.77 21.53 11.57
CA LEU A 7 8.52 20.83 11.29
C LEU A 7 8.82 19.41 10.77
N ASP A 8 9.69 19.29 9.77
CA ASP A 8 10.08 18.00 9.18
C ASP A 8 10.65 17.03 10.22
N ILE A 9 11.57 17.50 11.08
CA ILE A 9 12.16 16.65 12.14
C ILE A 9 11.09 16.18 13.13
N SER A 10 10.14 17.05 13.50
CA SER A 10 9.08 16.68 14.44
C SER A 10 8.09 15.67 13.85
N ASP A 11 7.79 15.80 12.57
CA ASP A 11 6.86 14.92 11.85
C ASP A 11 7.51 13.56 11.58
N GLU A 12 8.80 13.55 11.23
CA GLU A 12 9.62 12.33 11.08
C GLU A 12 9.73 11.56 12.40
N MET A 13 9.97 12.25 13.53
CA MET A 13 10.02 11.61 14.86
C MET A 13 8.67 11.06 15.33
N ILE A 14 7.54 11.65 14.93
CA ILE A 14 6.19 11.12 15.22
C ILE A 14 5.91 9.89 14.34
N ALA A 15 6.30 9.92 13.07
CA ALA A 15 6.18 8.80 12.15
C ALA A 15 7.03 7.60 12.61
N GLU A 16 8.26 7.85 13.07
CA GLU A 16 9.18 6.80 13.53
C GLU A 16 8.69 6.09 14.81
N ARG A 17 8.13 6.84 15.78
CA ARG A 17 7.52 6.26 17.00
C ARG A 17 6.37 5.29 16.73
N ARG A 18 5.72 5.38 15.56
CA ARG A 18 4.61 4.50 15.15
C ARG A 18 5.03 3.46 14.11
N SER A 19 6.11 3.70 13.36
CA SER A 19 6.72 2.73 12.43
C SER A 19 7.52 1.63 13.15
N GLY A 20 7.77 1.82 14.45
CA GLY A 20 8.46 0.88 15.32
C GLY A 20 7.79 -0.50 15.31
N SER A 21 8.45 -1.46 14.67
CA SER A 21 8.27 -2.90 14.87
C SER A 21 8.75 -3.32 16.27
N GLY A 22 8.43 -2.53 17.30
CA GLY A 22 8.76 -2.80 18.69
C GLY A 22 7.95 -3.99 19.22
N LYS A 23 8.42 -4.59 20.33
CA LYS A 23 7.64 -5.62 21.04
C LYS A 23 6.29 -5.02 21.44
N MET A 24 5.20 -5.74 21.14
CA MET A 24 3.88 -5.27 21.52
C MET A 24 3.76 -5.23 23.04
N PRO A 25 3.03 -4.25 23.61
CA PRO A 25 2.90 -4.14 25.06
C PRO A 25 2.32 -5.41 25.67
N ASP A 26 2.88 -5.87 26.78
CA ASP A 26 2.41 -7.07 27.50
C ASP A 26 0.96 -6.92 28.01
N ASP A 27 0.47 -5.68 28.11
CA ASP A 27 -0.91 -5.34 28.47
C ASP A 27 -1.95 -5.59 27.36
N MET A 28 -1.51 -5.89 26.13
CA MET A 28 -2.40 -6.12 24.99
C MET A 28 -2.92 -7.57 24.99
N PRO A 29 -4.23 -7.80 24.75
CA PRO A 29 -4.74 -9.16 24.62
C PRO A 29 -4.01 -9.91 23.50
N THR A 30 -3.61 -11.15 23.80
CA THR A 30 -2.70 -11.94 22.95
C THR A 30 -3.25 -12.21 21.54
N TRP A 31 -4.57 -12.28 21.37
CA TRP A 31 -5.21 -12.44 20.05
C TRP A 31 -5.04 -11.20 19.16
N MET A 32 -5.12 -10.01 19.76
CA MET A 32 -4.99 -8.73 19.07
C MET A 32 -3.54 -8.52 18.65
N ALA A 33 -2.61 -8.77 19.58
CA ALA A 33 -1.19 -8.67 19.31
C ALA A 33 -0.74 -9.64 18.19
N LYS A 34 -1.18 -10.91 18.25
CA LYS A 34 -0.86 -11.90 17.21
C LYS A 34 -1.38 -11.50 15.83
N THR A 35 -2.61 -11.00 15.75
CA THR A 35 -3.23 -10.57 14.49
C THR A 35 -2.44 -9.42 13.86
N ILE A 36 -2.10 -8.40 14.64
CA ILE A 36 -1.30 -7.25 14.18
C ILE A 36 0.09 -7.70 13.72
N VAL A 37 0.80 -8.53 14.51
CA VAL A 37 2.15 -9.01 14.14
C VAL A 37 2.12 -9.82 12.84
N ASN A 38 1.13 -10.69 12.68
CA ASN A 38 1.03 -11.53 11.49
C ASN A 38 0.76 -10.68 10.24
N ILE A 39 -0.15 -9.72 10.34
CA ILE A 39 -0.46 -8.80 9.22
C ILE A 39 0.75 -7.94 8.88
N ASP A 40 1.41 -7.34 9.87
CA ASP A 40 2.58 -6.48 9.63
C ASP A 40 3.76 -7.27 9.04
N LYS A 41 3.99 -8.52 9.50
CA LYS A 41 4.99 -9.41 8.89
C LYS A 41 4.65 -9.76 7.45
N PHE A 42 3.38 -10.04 7.17
CA PHE A 42 2.92 -10.35 5.83
C PHE A 42 3.10 -9.17 4.88
N SER A 43 2.74 -7.96 5.31
CA SER A 43 2.96 -6.73 4.54
C SER A 43 4.45 -6.43 4.32
N LYS A 44 5.30 -6.70 5.31
CA LYS A 44 6.76 -6.58 5.16
C LYS A 44 7.34 -7.62 4.18
N LEU A 45 6.84 -8.85 4.23
CA LEU A 45 7.23 -9.90 3.28
C LEU A 45 6.86 -9.50 1.85
N ILE A 46 5.63 -9.04 1.63
CA ILE A 46 5.17 -8.55 0.32
C ILE A 46 6.06 -7.39 -0.13
N GLY A 47 6.30 -6.39 0.72
CA GLY A 47 7.18 -5.25 0.39
C GLY A 47 8.58 -5.70 -0.04
N ASN A 48 9.17 -6.66 0.68
CA ASN A 48 10.47 -7.21 0.31
C ASN A 48 10.44 -7.94 -1.04
N ILE A 49 9.42 -8.77 -1.28
CA ILE A 49 9.26 -9.48 -2.57
C ILE A 49 9.16 -8.48 -3.73
N VAL A 50 8.41 -7.40 -3.53
CA VAL A 50 8.25 -6.32 -4.53
C VAL A 50 9.58 -5.63 -4.82
N CYS A 51 10.34 -5.27 -3.78
CA CYS A 51 11.68 -4.70 -3.95
C CYS A 51 12.59 -5.63 -4.75
N TRP A 52 12.57 -6.93 -4.46
CA TRP A 52 13.36 -7.91 -5.19
C TRP A 52 12.92 -8.08 -6.65
N ILE A 53 11.62 -8.07 -6.94
CA ILE A 53 11.07 -8.16 -8.31
C ILE A 53 11.34 -6.89 -9.12
N THR A 54 11.46 -5.74 -8.46
CA THR A 54 11.72 -4.46 -9.14
C THR A 54 13.08 -4.43 -9.84
N ILE A 55 14.10 -5.08 -9.26
CA ILE A 55 15.47 -5.12 -9.82
C ILE A 55 15.52 -5.77 -11.21
N PRO A 56 15.09 -7.03 -11.41
CA PRO A 56 15.10 -7.64 -12.74
C PRO A 56 14.17 -6.93 -13.72
N LEU A 57 13.08 -6.31 -13.26
CA LEU A 57 12.21 -5.51 -14.11
C LEU A 57 12.90 -4.25 -14.65
N MET A 58 13.62 -3.53 -13.78
CA MET A 58 14.43 -2.38 -14.18
C MET A 58 15.50 -2.80 -15.19
N LEU A 59 16.21 -3.90 -14.94
CA LEU A 59 17.21 -4.43 -15.89
C LEU A 59 16.59 -4.82 -17.23
N GLY A 60 15.42 -5.47 -17.22
CA GLY A 60 14.67 -5.80 -18.43
C GLY A 60 14.27 -4.56 -19.23
N MET A 61 13.81 -3.50 -18.56
CA MET A 61 13.49 -2.23 -19.22
C MET A 61 14.71 -1.53 -19.81
N VAL A 62 15.82 -1.51 -19.08
CA VAL A 62 17.08 -0.95 -19.59
C VAL A 62 17.55 -1.73 -20.82
N TYR A 63 17.52 -3.06 -20.77
CA TYR A 63 17.85 -3.92 -21.91
C TYR A 63 16.95 -3.64 -23.11
N GLU A 64 15.64 -3.48 -22.92
CA GLU A 64 14.70 -3.18 -24.00
C GLU A 64 14.98 -1.83 -24.66
N VAL A 65 15.24 -0.78 -23.86
CA VAL A 65 15.57 0.55 -24.37
C VAL A 65 16.87 0.50 -25.17
N LEU A 66 17.88 -0.24 -24.69
CA LEU A 66 19.14 -0.45 -25.41
C LEU A 66 18.91 -1.24 -26.71
N ALA A 67 18.14 -2.33 -26.68
CA ALA A 67 17.81 -3.14 -27.85
C ALA A 67 17.12 -2.29 -28.93
N ARG A 68 16.15 -1.46 -28.53
CA ARG A 68 15.41 -0.58 -29.43
C ARG A 68 16.27 0.53 -30.02
N LYS A 69 17.15 1.13 -29.21
CA LYS A 69 17.97 2.28 -29.63
C LYS A 69 19.25 1.88 -30.38
N LEU A 70 19.83 0.73 -30.07
CA LEU A 70 21.10 0.26 -30.65
C LEU A 70 20.92 -0.79 -31.75
N PHE A 71 19.91 -1.67 -31.65
CA PHE A 71 19.75 -2.80 -32.56
C PHE A 71 18.54 -2.69 -33.50
N LEU A 72 17.78 -1.58 -33.46
CA LEU A 72 16.62 -1.30 -34.33
C LEU A 72 15.58 -2.44 -34.40
N ALA A 73 15.59 -3.36 -33.42
CA ALA A 73 14.70 -4.51 -33.34
C ALA A 73 13.67 -4.29 -32.22
N PRO A 74 12.51 -3.66 -32.50
CA PRO A 74 11.49 -3.40 -31.49
C PRO A 74 10.79 -4.71 -31.09
N THR A 75 10.85 -5.07 -29.80
CA THR A 75 10.05 -6.16 -29.23
C THR A 75 8.66 -5.67 -28.85
N ILE A 76 7.65 -6.05 -29.64
CA ILE A 76 6.25 -5.57 -29.55
C ILE A 76 5.58 -5.85 -28.18
N TRP A 77 5.98 -6.93 -27.50
CA TRP A 77 5.39 -7.38 -26.23
C TRP A 77 5.98 -6.73 -24.97
N ALA A 78 7.19 -6.18 -25.07
CA ALA A 78 7.95 -5.71 -23.90
C ALA A 78 7.35 -4.42 -23.30
N TYR A 79 6.90 -3.50 -24.15
CA TYR A 79 6.27 -2.25 -23.73
C TYR A 79 5.00 -2.50 -22.89
N ASP A 80 4.16 -3.45 -23.28
CA ASP A 80 2.94 -3.77 -22.53
C ASP A 80 3.20 -4.52 -21.25
N MET A 81 4.11 -5.51 -21.27
CA MET A 81 4.51 -6.22 -20.05
C MET A 81 5.03 -5.23 -19.02
N SER A 82 5.83 -4.25 -19.43
CA SER A 82 6.35 -3.24 -18.52
C SER A 82 5.25 -2.42 -17.83
N ARG A 83 4.23 -1.98 -18.58
CA ARG A 83 3.06 -1.29 -18.01
C ARG A 83 2.32 -2.16 -16.99
N PHE A 84 2.19 -3.45 -17.28
CA PHE A 84 1.52 -4.38 -16.37
C PHE A 84 2.30 -4.56 -15.08
N PHE A 85 3.63 -4.67 -15.18
CA PHE A 85 4.50 -4.74 -14.03
C PHE A 85 4.55 -3.44 -13.23
N TYR A 86 4.56 -2.28 -13.88
CA TYR A 86 4.48 -1.00 -13.17
C TYR A 86 3.18 -0.89 -12.35
N GLY A 87 2.04 -1.32 -12.92
CA GLY A 87 0.77 -1.39 -12.18
C GLY A 87 0.83 -2.36 -11.00
N ALA A 88 1.42 -3.54 -11.20
CA ALA A 88 1.60 -4.53 -10.13
C ALA A 88 2.54 -4.02 -9.02
N LEU A 89 3.68 -3.42 -9.38
CA LEU A 89 4.62 -2.81 -8.44
C LEU A 89 3.98 -1.67 -7.66
N PHE A 90 3.19 -0.82 -8.32
CA PHE A 90 2.48 0.27 -7.66
C PHE A 90 1.45 -0.25 -6.64
N MET A 91 0.66 -1.25 -7.01
CA MET A 91 -0.38 -1.82 -6.13
C MET A 91 0.21 -2.59 -4.94
N LEU A 92 1.27 -3.37 -5.18
CA LEU A 92 1.94 -4.10 -4.11
C LEU A 92 2.79 -3.17 -3.22
N GLY A 93 3.40 -2.13 -3.80
CA GLY A 93 4.11 -1.08 -3.08
C GLY A 93 3.18 -0.21 -2.23
N ALA A 94 1.95 0.04 -2.68
CA ALA A 94 0.95 0.80 -1.92
C ALA A 94 0.60 0.12 -0.58
N GLY A 95 0.50 -1.21 -0.54
CA GLY A 95 0.29 -1.97 0.70
C GLY A 95 1.44 -1.82 1.70
N TYR A 96 2.68 -1.85 1.22
CA TYR A 96 3.85 -1.63 2.05
C TYR A 96 3.95 -0.17 2.54
N ALA A 97 3.71 0.81 1.67
CA ALA A 97 3.67 2.23 2.04
C ALA A 97 2.60 2.50 3.11
N LEU A 98 1.43 1.85 2.99
CA LEU A 98 0.39 1.92 4.02
C LEU A 98 0.87 1.35 5.35
N SER A 99 1.53 0.19 5.35
CA SER A 99 2.06 -0.43 6.59
C SER A 99 3.11 0.45 7.30
N LYS A 100 3.78 1.33 6.55
CA LYS A 100 4.73 2.30 7.07
C LYS A 100 4.08 3.57 7.62
N GLY A 101 2.75 3.68 7.56
CA GLY A 101 2.03 4.85 8.06
C GLY A 101 2.23 6.11 7.20
N VAL A 102 2.68 5.95 5.94
CA VAL A 102 2.88 7.05 4.97
C VAL A 102 1.56 7.55 4.40
N HIS A 103 0.44 6.94 4.77
CA HIS A 103 -0.88 7.48 4.45
C HIS A 103 -0.99 8.84 5.15
N ILE A 104 -1.08 9.90 4.34
CA ILE A 104 -1.12 11.30 4.79
C ILE A 104 -2.25 11.43 5.82
N ARG A 105 -1.91 11.27 7.10
CA ARG A 105 -2.75 11.75 8.18
C ARG A 105 -2.60 13.25 8.16
N ALA A 106 -3.61 13.95 8.65
CA ALA A 106 -3.47 15.36 8.95
C ALA A 106 -2.52 15.54 10.16
N ASP A 107 -1.26 15.12 10.04
CA ASP A 107 -0.28 15.04 11.14
C ASP A 107 -0.08 16.42 11.77
N PHE A 108 -0.20 17.49 10.97
CA PHE A 108 -0.27 18.87 11.45
C PHE A 108 -1.45 19.13 12.42
N LEU A 109 -2.62 18.56 12.16
CA LEU A 109 -3.84 18.73 12.97
C LEU A 109 -3.73 17.98 14.31
N TYR A 110 -3.02 16.86 14.33
CA TYR A 110 -2.93 15.97 15.49
C TYR A 110 -1.87 16.37 16.51
N ARG A 111 -0.92 17.26 16.16
CA ARG A 111 0.25 17.59 17.00
C ARG A 111 -0.07 18.06 18.42
N ASN A 112 -1.19 18.75 18.62
CA ASN A 112 -1.60 19.28 19.92
C ASN A 112 -2.57 18.36 20.68
N PHE A 113 -2.97 17.23 20.10
CA PHE A 113 -3.93 16.33 20.72
C PHE A 113 -3.28 15.26 21.57
N LYS A 114 -3.93 14.92 22.69
CA LYS A 114 -3.55 13.78 23.53
C LYS A 114 -3.62 12.49 22.71
N VAL A 115 -2.74 11.53 22.99
CA VAL A 115 -2.67 10.23 22.30
C VAL A 115 -4.03 9.51 22.25
N LYS A 116 -4.84 9.60 23.33
CA LYS A 116 -6.20 9.04 23.35
C LYS A 116 -7.13 9.66 22.31
N THR A 117 -7.04 10.98 22.12
CA THR A 117 -7.85 11.70 21.14
C THR A 117 -7.39 11.39 19.73
N GLN A 118 -6.07 11.31 19.49
CA GLN A 118 -5.50 10.89 18.21
C GLN A 118 -5.98 9.48 17.83
N GLY A 119 -5.85 8.51 18.74
CA GLY A 119 -6.30 7.13 18.50
C GLY A 119 -7.81 7.03 18.24
N ARG A 120 -8.63 7.84 18.92
CA ARG A 120 -10.09 7.85 18.71
C ARG A 120 -10.48 8.43 17.35
N ILE A 121 -9.82 9.50 16.91
CA ILE A 121 -10.09 10.08 15.59
C ILE A 121 -9.62 9.11 14.50
N ASP A 122 -8.40 8.56 14.62
CA ASP A 122 -7.89 7.56 13.66
C ASP A 122 -8.83 6.35 13.58
N PHE A 123 -9.30 5.83 14.72
CA PHE A 123 -10.27 4.72 14.74
C PHE A 123 -11.55 5.02 13.94
N TRP A 124 -12.16 6.20 14.16
CA TRP A 124 -13.37 6.59 13.42
C TRP A 124 -13.09 6.88 11.95
N LEU A 125 -11.94 7.47 11.63
CA LEU A 125 -11.53 7.72 10.25
C LEU A 125 -11.35 6.41 9.48
N TYR A 126 -10.71 5.42 10.10
CA TYR A 126 -10.59 4.09 9.53
C TYR A 126 -11.97 3.45 9.34
N LEU A 127 -12.82 3.48 10.37
CA LEU A 127 -14.11 2.81 10.33
C LEU A 127 -15.11 3.45 9.35
N LEU A 128 -15.14 4.78 9.24
CA LEU A 128 -16.16 5.51 8.48
C LEU A 128 -15.73 5.89 7.07
N PHE A 129 -14.44 6.11 6.84
CA PHE A 129 -13.93 6.53 5.53
C PHE A 129 -13.08 5.46 4.86
N TYR A 130 -12.12 4.89 5.58
CA TYR A 130 -11.17 3.93 4.98
C TYR A 130 -11.86 2.62 4.57
N PHE A 131 -12.53 1.94 5.50
CA PHE A 131 -13.17 0.65 5.20
C PHE A 131 -14.32 0.79 4.18
N PRO A 132 -15.29 1.71 4.35
CA PRO A 132 -16.35 1.88 3.37
C PRO A 132 -15.82 2.29 2.01
N GLY A 133 -14.84 3.20 1.97
CA GLY A 133 -14.20 3.64 0.73
C GLY A 133 -13.52 2.48 -0.01
N LEU A 134 -12.71 1.68 0.69
CA LEU A 134 -12.04 0.53 0.07
C LEU A 134 -12.99 -0.61 -0.28
N ILE A 135 -14.06 -0.85 0.48
CA ILE A 135 -15.08 -1.87 0.14
C ILE A 135 -15.82 -1.46 -1.14
N VAL A 136 -16.24 -0.19 -1.26
CA VAL A 136 -16.85 0.32 -2.50
C VAL A 136 -15.86 0.21 -3.66
N PHE A 137 -14.60 0.56 -3.43
CA PHE A 137 -13.57 0.46 -4.46
C PHE A 137 -13.30 -1.00 -4.87
N LEU A 138 -13.33 -1.94 -3.93
CA LEU A 138 -13.24 -3.38 -4.19
C LEU A 138 -14.44 -3.84 -5.03
N TYR A 139 -15.66 -3.43 -4.69
CA TYR A 139 -16.86 -3.75 -5.45
C TYR A 139 -16.79 -3.23 -6.90
N MET A 140 -16.41 -1.96 -7.08
CA MET A 140 -16.21 -1.38 -8.41
C MET A 140 -15.15 -2.15 -9.20
N THR A 141 -14.03 -2.49 -8.55
CA THR A 141 -12.95 -3.24 -9.18
C THR A 141 -13.36 -4.66 -9.53
N THR A 142 -14.19 -5.33 -8.72
CA THR A 142 -14.72 -6.66 -9.08
C THR A 142 -15.53 -6.63 -10.36
N GLY A 143 -16.43 -5.65 -10.51
CA GLY A 143 -17.18 -5.45 -11.75
C GLY A 143 -16.24 -5.16 -12.93
N PHE A 144 -15.22 -4.33 -12.71
CA PHE A 144 -14.23 -3.99 -13.74
C PHE A 144 -13.39 -5.20 -14.20
N VAL A 145 -13.03 -6.10 -13.29
CA VAL A 145 -12.31 -7.35 -13.61
C VAL A 145 -13.23 -8.32 -14.36
N GLN A 146 -14.45 -8.53 -13.87
CA GLN A 146 -15.43 -9.43 -14.50
C GLN A 146 -15.74 -9.00 -15.93
N GLU A 147 -15.99 -7.71 -16.12
CA GLU A 147 -16.28 -7.14 -17.41
C GLU A 147 -15.10 -7.27 -18.39
N SER A 148 -13.85 -7.12 -17.93
CA SER A 148 -12.68 -7.37 -18.79
C SER A 148 -12.49 -8.84 -19.15
N ILE A 149 -12.84 -9.76 -18.25
CA ILE A 149 -12.81 -11.20 -18.53
C ILE A 149 -13.88 -11.54 -19.57
N MET A 150 -15.10 -11.02 -19.40
CA MET A 150 -16.22 -11.30 -20.29
C MET A 150 -16.06 -10.68 -21.68
N ARG A 151 -15.58 -9.44 -21.75
CA ARG A 151 -15.34 -8.75 -23.03
C ARG A 151 -14.01 -9.14 -23.69
N ASN A 152 -13.20 -9.97 -23.03
CA ASN A 152 -11.85 -10.30 -23.49
C ASN A 152 -11.09 -9.03 -23.92
N GLU A 153 -11.16 -7.99 -23.08
CA GLU A 153 -10.61 -6.68 -23.44
C GLU A 153 -9.13 -6.80 -23.75
N ARG A 154 -8.80 -6.52 -25.01
CA ARG A 154 -7.43 -6.42 -25.49
C ARG A 154 -7.04 -4.96 -25.52
N GLY A 155 -5.84 -4.63 -25.05
CA GLY A 155 -5.31 -3.28 -25.15
C GLY A 155 -5.23 -2.87 -26.62
N MET A 156 -6.16 -2.03 -27.07
CA MET A 156 -6.23 -1.55 -28.45
C MET A 156 -5.10 -0.55 -28.79
N ASP A 157 -4.29 -0.18 -27.80
CA ASP A 157 -3.23 0.84 -27.91
C ASP A 157 -1.89 0.29 -28.43
N THR A 158 -1.72 -1.04 -28.56
CA THR A 158 -0.45 -1.64 -28.99
C THR A 158 -0.64 -2.82 -29.94
N THR A 159 0.36 -3.06 -30.79
CA THR A 159 0.36 -4.15 -31.79
C THR A 159 0.29 -5.55 -31.18
N TRP A 160 0.55 -5.71 -29.87
CA TRP A 160 0.48 -7.00 -29.17
C TRP A 160 -0.93 -7.34 -28.67
N MET A 161 -1.81 -6.36 -28.51
CA MET A 161 -3.20 -6.53 -28.04
C MET A 161 -3.34 -7.47 -26.83
N PRO A 162 -2.61 -7.22 -25.72
CA PRO A 162 -2.67 -8.09 -24.55
C PRO A 162 -4.02 -8.00 -23.84
N TYR A 163 -4.42 -9.13 -23.27
CA TYR A 163 -5.55 -9.21 -22.35
C TYR A 163 -5.32 -8.27 -21.15
N MET A 164 -6.26 -7.35 -20.90
CA MET A 164 -6.17 -6.35 -19.82
C MET A 164 -6.59 -6.88 -18.44
N TRP A 165 -7.26 -8.04 -18.41
CA TRP A 165 -7.74 -8.70 -17.20
C TRP A 165 -6.65 -8.95 -16.11
N PRO A 166 -5.41 -9.36 -16.45
CA PRO A 166 -4.37 -9.63 -15.44
C PRO A 166 -4.00 -8.40 -14.61
N ILE A 167 -3.89 -7.21 -15.23
CA ILE A 167 -3.57 -5.97 -14.52
C ILE A 167 -4.71 -5.57 -13.58
N LYS A 168 -5.95 -5.67 -14.07
CA LYS A 168 -7.14 -5.32 -13.28
C LYS A 168 -7.27 -6.26 -12.08
N SER A 169 -6.84 -7.51 -12.23
CA SER A 169 -6.74 -8.47 -11.14
C SER A 169 -5.65 -8.08 -10.12
N CYS A 170 -4.49 -7.55 -10.57
CA CYS A 170 -3.48 -7.01 -9.64
C CYS A 170 -4.00 -5.83 -8.81
N LEU A 171 -4.79 -4.93 -9.41
CA LEU A 171 -5.50 -3.86 -8.70
C LEU A 171 -6.43 -4.45 -7.63
N TRP A 172 -7.25 -5.43 -7.98
CA TRP A 172 -8.14 -6.11 -7.04
C TRP A 172 -7.38 -6.72 -5.85
N ILE A 173 -6.29 -7.46 -6.13
CA ILE A 173 -5.43 -8.07 -5.10
C ILE A 173 -4.82 -6.99 -4.19
N GLY A 174 -4.36 -5.87 -4.76
CA GLY A 174 -3.83 -4.74 -3.99
C GLY A 174 -4.84 -4.15 -3.01
N ILE A 175 -6.10 -3.98 -3.44
CA ILE A 175 -7.18 -3.47 -2.58
C ILE A 175 -7.48 -4.45 -1.44
N VAL A 176 -7.49 -5.76 -1.71
CA VAL A 176 -7.65 -6.79 -0.67
C VAL A 176 -6.52 -6.71 0.35
N PHE A 177 -5.27 -6.53 -0.09
CA PHE A 177 -4.14 -6.36 0.83
C PHE A 177 -4.24 -5.07 1.67
N LEU A 178 -4.68 -3.96 1.07
CA LEU A 178 -4.92 -2.72 1.82
C LEU A 178 -6.02 -2.91 2.88
N LEU A 179 -7.09 -3.64 2.57
CA LEU A 179 -8.14 -3.96 3.54
C LEU A 179 -7.61 -4.78 4.71
N ILE A 180 -6.79 -5.81 4.44
CA ILE A 180 -6.15 -6.63 5.48
C ILE A 180 -5.22 -5.77 6.36
N GLN A 181 -4.39 -4.91 5.75
CA GLN A 181 -3.52 -4.00 6.51
C GLN A 181 -4.32 -2.98 7.34
N GLY A 182 -5.43 -2.49 6.81
CA GLY A 182 -6.33 -1.57 7.54
C GLY A 182 -6.87 -2.16 8.84
N VAL A 183 -7.05 -3.48 8.92
CA VAL A 183 -7.47 -4.16 10.16
C VAL A 183 -6.38 -4.06 11.24
N SER A 184 -5.11 -4.22 10.85
CA SER A 184 -3.96 -4.03 11.77
C SER A 184 -3.95 -2.61 12.34
N GLU A 185 -4.07 -1.60 11.48
CA GLU A 185 -4.07 -0.18 11.88
C GLU A 185 -5.29 0.23 12.71
N LEU A 186 -6.48 -0.34 12.42
CA LEU A 186 -7.68 -0.13 13.22
C LEU A 186 -7.48 -0.66 14.65
N PHE A 187 -6.89 -1.85 14.80
CA PHE A 187 -6.59 -2.40 16.11
C PHE A 187 -5.55 -1.56 16.86
N LYS A 188 -4.47 -1.13 16.21
CA LYS A 188 -3.48 -0.23 16.84
C LYS A 188 -4.13 1.08 17.32
N SER A 189 -5.01 1.65 16.50
CA SER A 189 -5.74 2.89 16.82
C SER A 189 -6.73 2.71 17.97
N TYR A 190 -7.45 1.58 18.01
CA TYR A 190 -8.34 1.23 19.11
C TYR A 190 -7.58 1.10 20.44
N TYR A 191 -6.43 0.42 20.43
CA TYR A 191 -5.58 0.31 21.62
C TYR A 191 -5.10 1.69 22.10
N ALA A 192 -4.64 2.55 21.18
CA ALA A 192 -4.24 3.92 21.49
C ALA A 192 -5.39 4.76 22.06
N ALA A 193 -6.61 4.58 21.58
CA ALA A 193 -7.80 5.26 22.10
C ALA A 193 -8.11 4.87 23.55
N VAL A 194 -8.01 3.58 23.88
CA VAL A 194 -8.34 3.05 25.22
C VAL A 194 -7.22 3.33 26.23
N LYS A 195 -5.98 2.94 25.89
CA LYS A 195 -4.84 2.97 26.82
C LYS A 195 -4.05 4.29 26.76
N GLY A 196 -4.20 5.08 25.70
CA GLY A 196 -3.48 6.35 25.55
C GLY A 196 -1.99 6.19 25.25
N LYS A 197 -1.59 5.02 24.75
CA LYS A 197 -0.23 4.70 24.31
C LYS A 197 -0.31 3.95 22.97
N TRP A 198 0.61 4.23 22.06
CA TRP A 198 0.70 3.49 20.80
C TRP A 198 1.41 2.16 21.03
N PRO A 199 0.96 1.06 20.41
CA PRO A 199 1.65 -0.22 20.48
C PRO A 199 2.93 -0.18 19.64
N GLY A 200 4.06 -0.62 20.21
CA GLY A 200 5.37 -0.65 19.53
C GLY A 200 6.24 0.61 19.71
N SER A 201 5.78 1.59 20.50
CA SER A 201 6.56 2.74 20.98
C SER A 201 7.38 2.44 22.22
#